data_AF-A0A7W1K3G8-F1
#
_entry.id   AF-A0A7W1K3G8-F1
#
_cell.length_a   1.000
_cell.length_b   1.000
_cell.length_c   1.000
_cell.angle_alpha   90.00
_cell.angle_beta   90.00
_cell.angle_gamma   90.00
#
_symmetry.space_group_name_H-M   'P 1'
#
loop_
_entity.id
_entity.type
_entity.pdbx_description
1 polymer ?
#
loop_
_entity_poly.entity_id
_entity_poly.type
_entity_poly.pdbx_seq_one_letter_code
_entity_poly.pdbx_strand_id
1 'polypeptide(L)'
;MASVESGFGVEVRGEEGTWHVAILNPAGEVVAERACHDGAEARTYASTVRQHIHWLSSEKFREYYRIEGTVEGTVEGTVEE
;
A
#
# COMPACT_ATOMS: atom_id res chain seq x y z
N MET A 1 -15.68 -5.00 18.43
CA MET A 1 -14.58 -5.64 17.68
C MET A 1 -14.31 -4.78 16.46
N ALA A 2 -13.28 -3.93 16.51
CA ALA A 2 -12.86 -3.18 15.34
C ALA A 2 -12.13 -4.16 14.42
N SER A 3 -12.85 -4.70 13.43
CA SER A 3 -12.22 -5.31 12.27
C SER A 3 -11.40 -4.19 11.64
N VAL A 4 -10.08 -4.22 11.82
CA VAL A 4 -9.21 -3.28 11.14
C VAL A 4 -9.37 -3.53 9.65
N GLU A 5 -10.18 -2.69 9.04
CA GLU A 5 -10.23 -2.43 7.61
C GLU A 5 -8.86 -1.87 7.23
N SER A 6 -7.86 -2.74 7.18
CA SER A 6 -6.55 -2.45 6.63
C SER A 6 -6.72 -2.35 5.11
N GLY A 7 -7.41 -1.32 4.64
CA GLY A 7 -7.87 -1.11 3.27
C GLY A 7 -6.74 -0.82 2.29
N PHE A 8 -5.59 -1.49 2.43
CA PHE A 8 -4.53 -1.42 1.45
C PHE A 8 -4.93 -2.23 0.22
N GLY A 9 -4.88 -1.57 -0.94
CA GLY A 9 -5.10 -2.17 -2.24
C GLY A 9 -3.78 -2.60 -2.89
N VAL A 10 -3.86 -3.52 -3.84
CA VAL A 10 -2.73 -3.85 -4.72
C VAL A 10 -3.22 -3.88 -6.16
N GLU A 11 -2.53 -3.11 -6.99
CA GLU A 11 -2.81 -2.96 -8.41
C GLU A 11 -1.57 -3.31 -9.23
N VAL A 12 -1.76 -4.15 -10.24
CA VAL A 12 -0.71 -4.45 -11.22
C VAL A 12 -0.92 -3.51 -12.39
N ARG A 13 0.03 -2.60 -12.62
CA ARG A 13 0.04 -1.68 -13.75
C ARG A 13 1.16 -2.08 -14.69
N GLY A 14 0.86 -2.31 -15.95
CA GLY A 14 1.91 -2.62 -16.89
C GLY A 14 1.40 -2.83 -18.30
N GLU A 15 2.27 -2.47 -19.23
CA GLU A 15 2.12 -2.71 -20.67
C GLU A 15 3.32 -3.58 -21.11
N GLU A 16 3.28 -4.16 -22.31
CA GLU A 16 4.28 -5.11 -22.78
C GLU A 16 5.72 -4.57 -22.58
N GLY A 17 6.50 -5.23 -21.72
CA GLY A 17 7.89 -4.87 -21.39
C GLY A 17 8.08 -3.97 -20.16
N THR A 18 7.02 -3.41 -19.56
CA THR A 18 7.12 -2.52 -18.39
C THR A 18 6.02 -2.85 -17.40
N TRP A 19 6.29 -3.79 -16.47
CA TRP A 19 5.34 -4.21 -15.45
C TRP A 19 5.68 -3.61 -14.10
N HIS A 20 4.67 -3.14 -13.38
CA HIS A 20 4.81 -2.52 -12.07
C HIS A 20 3.69 -2.99 -11.15
N VAL A 21 3.99 -3.11 -9.86
CA VAL A 21 3.00 -3.39 -8.82
C VAL A 21 2.94 -2.19 -7.89
N ALA A 22 1.77 -1.57 -7.81
CA ALA A 22 1.47 -0.45 -6.93
C ALA A 22 0.68 -0.95 -5.71
N ILE A 23 1.11 -0.53 -4.53
CA ILE A 23 0.41 -0.71 -3.26
C ILE A 23 -0.35 0.59 -3.00
N LEU A 24 -1.66 0.48 -2.85
CA LEU A 24 -2.57 1.59 -2.62
C LEU A 24 -2.93 1.67 -1.14
N ASN A 25 -3.03 2.86 -0.58
CA ASN A 25 -3.63 3.08 0.74
C ASN A 25 -5.18 3.02 0.63
N PRO A 26 -5.92 3.03 1.76
CA PRO A 26 -7.39 3.08 1.73
C PRO A 26 -7.98 4.35 1.08
N ALA A 27 -7.20 5.41 0.90
CA ALA A 27 -7.60 6.59 0.12
C ALA A 27 -7.42 6.40 -1.39
N GLY A 28 -6.81 5.29 -1.84
CA GLY A 28 -6.52 5.01 -3.25
C GLY A 28 -5.19 5.59 -3.76
N GLU A 29 -4.32 6.08 -2.88
CA GLU A 29 -3.04 6.67 -3.25
C GLU A 29 -1.93 5.62 -3.28
N VAL A 30 -1.02 5.72 -4.26
CA VAL A 30 0.14 4.84 -4.37
C VAL A 30 1.15 5.19 -3.28
N VAL A 31 1.28 4.31 -2.30
CA VAL A 31 2.21 4.47 -1.17
C VAL A 31 3.51 3.69 -1.35
N ALA A 32 3.51 2.71 -2.26
CA ALA A 32 4.71 2.00 -2.68
C ALA A 32 4.51 1.44 -4.08
N GLU A 33 5.58 1.38 -4.86
CA GLU A 33 5.59 0.73 -6.17
C GLU A 33 6.86 -0.08 -6.37
N ARG A 34 6.76 -1.16 -7.15
CA ARG A 34 7.89 -1.99 -7.54
C ARG A 34 7.83 -2.31 -9.03
N ALA A 35 8.91 -2.00 -9.74
CA ALA A 35 9.11 -2.46 -11.11
C ALA A 35 9.40 -3.98 -11.13
N CYS A 36 8.74 -4.67 -12.04
CA CYS A 36 8.85 -6.10 -12.30
C CYS A 36 9.28 -6.30 -13.75
N HIS A 37 10.01 -7.39 -14.00
CA HIS A 37 10.54 -7.67 -15.32
C HIS A 37 9.46 -8.21 -16.28
N ASP A 38 8.47 -8.92 -15.74
CA ASP A 38 7.40 -9.54 -16.51
C ASP A 38 6.09 -9.63 -15.71
N GLY A 39 4.98 -9.82 -16.44
CA GLY A 39 3.64 -9.86 -15.85
C GLY A 39 3.42 -11.07 -14.93
N ALA A 40 4.20 -12.14 -15.10
CA ALA A 40 4.17 -13.28 -14.19
C ALA A 40 4.81 -12.93 -12.84
N GLU A 41 5.97 -12.30 -12.84
CA GLU A 41 6.59 -11.75 -11.63
C GLU A 41 5.65 -10.75 -10.95
N ALA A 42 5.07 -9.82 -11.71
CA ALA A 42 4.18 -8.79 -11.16
C ALA A 42 2.94 -9.39 -10.46
N ARG A 43 2.27 -10.36 -11.09
CA ARG A 43 1.13 -11.06 -10.48
C ARG A 43 1.52 -11.86 -9.24
N THR A 44 2.68 -12.51 -9.28
CA THR A 44 3.19 -13.28 -8.14
C THR A 44 3.47 -12.36 -6.96
N TYR A 45 4.18 -11.26 -7.20
CA TYR A 45 4.48 -10.25 -6.20
C TYR A 45 3.21 -9.63 -5.62
N ALA A 46 2.25 -9.24 -6.47
CA ALA A 46 0.94 -8.74 -6.05
C ALA A 46 0.20 -9.75 -5.12
N SER A 47 0.24 -11.04 -5.45
CA SER A 47 -0.36 -12.09 -4.61
C SER A 47 0.37 -12.23 -3.27
N THR A 48 1.70 -12.10 -3.22
CA THR A 48 2.47 -12.10 -1.97
C THR A 48 2.13 -10.89 -1.11
N VAL A 49 2.04 -9.69 -1.71
CA VAL A 49 1.68 -8.47 -0.98
C VAL A 49 0.28 -8.58 -0.39
N ARG A 50 -0.69 -9.11 -1.15
CA ARG A 50 -2.05 -9.38 -0.64
C ARG A 50 -2.04 -10.32 0.57
N GLN A 51 -1.22 -11.37 0.55
CA GLN A 51 -1.06 -12.25 1.70
C GLN A 51 -0.43 -11.53 2.90
N HIS A 52 0.59 -10.69 2.67
CA HIS A 52 1.18 -9.87 3.71
C HIS A 52 0.18 -8.90 4.35
N ILE A 53 -0.76 -8.33 3.59
CA ILE A 53 -1.84 -7.46 4.13
C ILE A 53 -2.72 -8.25 5.12
N HIS A 54 -2.95 -9.54 4.87
CA HIS A 54 -3.74 -10.39 5.76
C HIS A 54 -2.95 -11.00 6.92
N TRP A 55 -1.65 -11.22 6.74
CA TRP A 55 -0.79 -11.85 7.75
C TRP A 55 -0.10 -10.86 8.69
N LEU A 56 0.22 -9.65 8.21
CA LEU A 56 0.90 -8.62 8.98
C LEU A 56 -0.12 -7.57 9.43
N SER A 57 0.03 -7.08 10.66
CA SER A 57 -0.65 -5.87 11.08
C SER A 57 -0.19 -4.68 10.24
N SER A 58 -1.06 -3.70 10.05
CA SER A 58 -0.84 -2.50 9.22
C SER A 58 0.46 -1.79 9.53
N GLU A 59 0.84 -1.71 10.81
CA GLU A 59 2.09 -1.10 11.28
C GLU A 59 3.32 -1.89 10.80
N LYS A 60 3.29 -3.22 10.92
CA LYS A 60 4.38 -4.09 10.46
C LYS A 60 4.49 -4.14 8.95
N PHE A 61 3.36 -4.08 8.26
CA PHE A 61 3.34 -3.96 6.80
C PHE A 61 4.00 -2.66 6.35
N ARG A 62 3.66 -1.52 6.97
CA ARG A 62 4.27 -0.22 6.67
C ARG A 62 5.77 -0.20 6.94
N GLU A 63 6.21 -0.79 8.06
CA GLU A 63 7.62 -0.94 8.39
C GLU A 63 8.37 -1.77 7.33
N TYR A 64 7.81 -2.91 6.93
CA TYR A 64 8.42 -3.82 5.95
C TYR A 64 8.56 -3.19 4.56
N TYR A 65 7.50 -2.55 4.07
CA TYR A 65 7.49 -1.89 2.76
C TYR A 65 8.04 -0.46 2.81
N ARG A 66 8.52 -0.01 3.99
CA ARG A 66 8.96 1.36 4.24
C ARG A 66 7.96 2.41 3.70
N ILE A 67 6.67 2.12 3.90
CA ILE A 67 5.59 3.03 3.55
C ILE A 67 5.63 4.16 4.57
N GLU A 68 6.19 5.30 4.16
CA GLU A 68 6.21 6.50 4.98
C GLU A 68 4.76 6.86 5.30
N GLY A 69 4.51 6.98 6.59
CA GLY A 69 3.20 7.33 7.06
C GLY A 69 2.90 8.78 6.80
N THR A 70 2.34 9.11 5.65
CA THR A 70 1.53 10.32 5.53
C THR A 70 0.21 10.07 6.28
N VAL A 71 0.31 10.02 7.61
CA VAL A 71 -0.71 10.63 8.43
C VAL A 71 -0.40 12.11 8.37
N GLU A 72 -0.87 12.79 7.32
CA GLU A 72 -1.21 14.20 7.48
C GLU A 72 -2.39 14.22 8.46
N GLY A 73 -2.03 14.16 9.75
CA GLY A 73 -2.94 14.49 10.82
C GLY A 73 -3.35 15.93 10.60
N THR A 74 -4.59 16.11 10.19
CA THR A 74 -5.37 17.31 10.47
C THR A 74 -5.10 17.73 11.93
N VAL A 75 -4.26 18.74 12.13
CA VAL A 75 -4.34 19.56 13.33
C VAL A 75 -5.22 20.75 12.99
N GLU A 76 -6.53 20.53 13.04
CA GLU A 76 -7.47 21.61 13.31
C GLU A 76 -7.14 22.14 14.71
N GLY A 77 -6.28 23.14 14.75
CA GLY A 77 -5.98 23.93 15.94
C GLY A 77 -6.69 25.27 15.86
N THR A 78 -8.00 25.27 16.10
CA THR A 78 -8.71 26.47 16.55
C THR A 78 -8.32 26.72 18.01
N VAL A 79 -7.60 27.81 18.29
CA VAL A 79 -7.77 28.56 19.54
C VAL A 79 -7.62 30.06 19.26
N GLU A 80 -8.68 30.75 19.59
CA GLU A 80 -8.86 32.19 19.63
C GLU A 80 -8.09 32.78 20.83
N GLU A 81 -7.60 34.02 20.72
CA GLU A 81 -7.68 35.15 21.69
C GLU A 81 -6.81 36.34 21.25
#